data_AF-A0A7G8EJ35-F1
#
_entry.id   AF-A0A7G8EJ35-F1
#
_cell.length_a   1.000
_cell.length_b   1.000
_cell.length_c   1.000
_cell.angle_alpha   90.00
_cell.angle_beta   90.00
_cell.angle_gamma   90.00
#
_symmetry.space_group_name_H-M   'P 1'
#
loop_
_entity.id
_entity.type
_entity.pdbx_description
1 polymer ?
#
loop_
_entity_poly.entity_id
_entity_poly.type
_entity_poly.pdbx_seq_one_letter_code
_entity_poly.pdbx_strand_id
1 'polypeptide(L)'
;MHDAIPQEFNARQYRKHNPDLPDLRTKALRQHWQDHGLAANRIASEISNRMQFMDKSLGHCQRMLEIGPFDKPSIERFRKPGVEIEYADYFTTDELRTRASHALNRNPDKVPHIDYCLANGFSQITSKYEAIISHHCVEHQPDLIAHFINVLSALEDSGHYAFTAPHKLYCFDHFIPESTYLEVIVAHLERRSRPSLRSVLETRCFSRHQYQEALNPFRNATTAMRRCIDAAMNEYASKPYVDVHCWQFTPASLKNIVLNLSILGYLPQLNVRVFCLGAEFGCILSKA
;
A
#
# COMPACT_ATOMS: atom_id res chain seq x y z
N MET A 1 8.76 -22.42 -5.60
CA MET A 1 8.92 -21.31 -4.64
C MET A 1 7.61 -20.66 -4.20
N HIS A 2 6.52 -20.67 -5.01
CA HIS A 2 5.20 -20.12 -4.62
C HIS A 2 4.52 -20.72 -3.36
N ASP A 3 5.04 -21.85 -2.84
CA ASP A 3 4.50 -22.54 -1.66
C ASP A 3 5.00 -21.98 -0.31
N ALA A 4 6.01 -21.09 -0.30
CA ALA A 4 6.53 -20.53 0.94
C ALA A 4 5.59 -19.48 1.57
N ILE A 5 4.86 -18.75 0.73
CA ILE A 5 3.93 -17.71 1.17
C ILE A 5 2.56 -18.36 1.47
N PRO A 6 1.95 -18.12 2.65
CA PRO A 6 0.62 -18.62 2.97
C PRO A 6 -0.45 -18.21 1.94
N GLN A 7 -1.50 -19.03 1.86
CA GLN A 7 -2.71 -18.70 1.11
C GLN A 7 -3.53 -17.64 1.86
N GLU A 8 -4.31 -16.84 1.13
CA GLU A 8 -5.19 -15.81 1.70
C GLU A 8 -6.26 -16.40 2.64
N PHE A 9 -6.60 -17.67 2.40
CA PHE A 9 -7.59 -18.41 3.18
C PHE A 9 -7.07 -19.75 3.66
N ASN A 10 -7.19 -19.96 4.97
CA ASN A 10 -7.02 -21.22 5.66
C ASN A 10 -8.23 -21.42 6.59
N ALA A 11 -9.02 -22.47 6.37
CA ALA A 11 -10.27 -22.67 7.12
C ALA A 11 -10.07 -22.78 8.64
N ARG A 12 -8.95 -23.38 9.08
CA ARG A 12 -8.62 -23.48 10.51
C ARG A 12 -8.34 -22.10 11.09
N GLN A 13 -7.54 -21.28 10.41
CA GLN A 13 -7.23 -19.92 10.86
C GLN A 13 -8.46 -19.02 10.81
N TYR A 14 -9.25 -19.11 9.74
CA TYR A 14 -10.48 -18.33 9.62
C TYR A 14 -11.45 -18.61 10.76
N ARG A 15 -11.66 -19.88 11.13
CA ARG A 15 -12.47 -20.23 12.31
C ARG A 15 -11.84 -19.74 13.62
N LYS A 16 -10.53 -19.89 13.79
CA LYS A 16 -9.80 -19.46 14.98
C LYS A 16 -9.93 -17.95 15.24
N HIS A 17 -9.84 -17.14 14.19
CA HIS A 17 -9.88 -15.68 14.30
C HIS A 17 -11.30 -15.10 14.35
N ASN A 18 -12.32 -15.90 14.01
CA ASN A 18 -13.71 -15.45 13.91
C ASN A 18 -14.62 -16.45 14.65
N PRO A 19 -14.59 -16.46 16.00
CA PRO A 19 -15.32 -17.44 16.81
C PRO A 19 -16.85 -17.26 16.74
N ASP A 20 -17.33 -16.15 16.17
CA ASP A 20 -18.73 -15.86 15.89
C ASP A 20 -19.29 -16.65 14.69
N LEU A 21 -18.42 -17.25 13.87
CA LEU A 21 -18.86 -18.01 12.69
C LEU A 21 -19.63 -19.27 13.10
N PRO A 22 -20.71 -19.62 12.38
CA PRO A 22 -21.38 -20.90 12.57
C PRO A 22 -20.43 -22.07 12.24
N ASP A 23 -20.74 -23.28 12.74
CA ASP A 23 -19.94 -24.47 12.45
C ASP A 23 -20.14 -24.94 11.00
N LEU A 24 -19.46 -24.24 10.10
CA LEU A 24 -19.47 -24.48 8.66
C LEU A 24 -18.35 -25.44 8.28
N ARG A 25 -18.64 -26.32 7.32
CA ARG A 25 -17.62 -27.15 6.66
C ARG A 25 -16.66 -26.27 5.84
N THR A 26 -15.45 -26.77 5.57
CA THR A 26 -14.37 -26.05 4.86
C THR A 26 -14.80 -25.33 3.59
N LYS A 27 -15.59 -25.98 2.71
CA LYS A 27 -16.08 -25.35 1.47
C LYS A 27 -17.00 -24.16 1.75
N ALA A 28 -17.92 -24.31 2.71
CA ALA A 28 -18.82 -23.24 3.12
C ALA A 28 -18.09 -22.10 3.85
N LEU A 29 -17.05 -22.39 4.64
CA LEU A 29 -16.18 -21.36 5.23
C LEU A 29 -15.45 -20.54 4.16
N ARG A 30 -14.94 -21.19 3.11
CA ARG A 30 -14.30 -20.49 1.99
C ARG A 30 -15.29 -19.59 1.28
N GLN A 31 -16.48 -20.09 0.98
CA GLN A 31 -17.54 -19.32 0.34
C GLN A 31 -17.94 -18.12 1.21
N HIS A 32 -18.19 -18.33 2.50
CA HIS A 32 -18.48 -17.26 3.45
C HIS A 32 -17.36 -16.20 3.49
N TRP A 33 -16.10 -16.62 3.49
CA TRP A 33 -14.98 -15.67 3.45
C TRP A 33 -14.98 -14.82 2.17
N GLN A 34 -15.25 -15.43 1.02
CA GLN A 34 -15.32 -14.73 -0.27
C GLN A 34 -16.50 -13.74 -0.32
N ASP A 35 -17.68 -14.16 0.14
CA ASP A 35 -18.91 -13.38 0.04
C ASP A 35 -19.02 -12.28 1.10
N HIS A 36 -18.43 -12.51 2.29
CA HIS A 36 -18.62 -11.64 3.45
C HIS A 36 -17.32 -11.34 4.18
N GLY A 37 -16.47 -12.35 4.38
CA GLY A 37 -15.30 -12.22 5.26
C GLY A 37 -14.31 -11.15 4.81
N LEU A 38 -13.97 -11.11 3.52
CA LEU A 38 -13.02 -10.14 3.00
C LEU A 38 -13.54 -8.70 3.11
N ALA A 39 -14.82 -8.48 2.77
CA ALA A 39 -15.46 -7.17 2.86
C ALA A 39 -15.60 -6.70 4.32
N ALA A 40 -15.81 -7.63 5.25
CA ALA A 40 -15.86 -7.37 6.69
C ALA A 40 -14.47 -7.31 7.36
N ASN A 41 -13.38 -7.26 6.56
CA ASN A 41 -12.00 -7.20 7.04
C ASN A 41 -11.62 -8.34 8.02
N ARG A 42 -12.19 -9.54 7.82
CA ARG A 42 -11.95 -10.70 8.69
C ARG A 42 -10.63 -11.38 8.35
N ILE A 43 -9.82 -11.66 9.38
CA ILE A 43 -8.58 -12.43 9.26
C ILE A 43 -8.91 -13.87 8.88
N ALA A 44 -8.36 -14.35 7.76
CA ALA A 44 -8.62 -15.69 7.23
C ALA A 44 -7.36 -16.54 6.97
N SER A 45 -6.18 -15.99 7.22
CA SER A 45 -4.89 -16.63 6.96
C SER A 45 -4.08 -16.80 8.25
N GLU A 46 -2.93 -17.47 8.14
CA GLU A 46 -1.88 -17.49 9.17
C GLU A 46 -1.24 -16.11 9.38
N ILE A 47 -1.36 -15.24 8.38
CA ILE A 47 -0.92 -13.85 8.44
C ILE A 47 -2.07 -13.01 9.00
N SER A 48 -1.90 -12.46 10.20
CA SER A 48 -2.90 -11.63 10.88
C SER A 48 -2.37 -10.26 11.32
N ASN A 49 -1.08 -9.96 11.12
CA ASN A 49 -0.47 -8.68 11.42
C ASN A 49 0.75 -8.41 10.50
N ARG A 50 1.25 -7.16 10.50
CA ARG A 50 2.38 -6.74 9.65
C ARG A 50 3.66 -7.54 9.88
N MET A 51 3.97 -7.89 11.12
CA MET A 51 5.18 -8.67 11.43
C MET A 51 5.12 -10.06 10.80
N GLN A 52 4.00 -10.77 10.97
CA GLN A 52 3.79 -12.07 10.32
C GLN A 52 3.76 -11.96 8.79
N PHE A 53 3.18 -10.88 8.25
CA PHE A 53 3.19 -10.61 6.82
C PHE A 53 4.62 -10.55 6.30
N MET A 54 5.47 -9.71 6.91
CA MET A 54 6.89 -9.59 6.59
C MET A 54 7.63 -10.91 6.77
N ASP A 55 7.44 -11.63 7.86
CA ASP A 55 8.17 -12.89 8.14
C ASP A 55 7.88 -13.95 7.08
N LYS A 56 6.60 -14.08 6.72
CA LYS A 56 6.14 -15.08 5.77
C LYS A 56 6.43 -14.70 4.33
N SER A 57 6.44 -13.41 3.99
CA SER A 57 6.73 -12.96 2.63
C SER A 57 8.22 -12.76 2.35
N LEU A 58 9.03 -12.43 3.36
CA LEU A 58 10.44 -12.05 3.17
C LEU A 58 11.44 -12.99 3.85
N GLY A 59 11.02 -13.75 4.87
CA GLY A 59 11.96 -14.47 5.74
C GLY A 59 12.81 -15.56 5.05
N HIS A 60 12.43 -15.94 3.84
CA HIS A 60 13.15 -16.90 2.99
C HIS A 60 13.99 -16.23 1.89
N CYS A 61 13.87 -14.91 1.71
CA CYS A 61 14.53 -14.18 0.63
C CYS A 61 15.96 -13.78 1.00
N GLN A 62 16.85 -13.80 0.02
CA GLN A 62 18.26 -13.41 0.19
C GLN A 62 18.57 -12.02 -0.38
N ARG A 63 17.82 -11.56 -1.39
CA ARG A 63 18.02 -10.23 -1.98
C ARG A 63 16.74 -9.40 -1.95
N MET A 64 16.77 -8.31 -1.18
CA MET A 64 15.58 -7.52 -0.88
C MET A 64 15.79 -6.02 -1.09
N LEU A 65 14.76 -5.34 -1.58
CA LEU A 65 14.68 -3.89 -1.66
C LEU A 65 13.52 -3.38 -0.82
N GLU A 66 13.74 -2.38 0.01
CA GLU A 66 12.65 -1.62 0.65
C GLU A 66 12.49 -0.24 0.00
N ILE A 67 11.28 0.05 -0.46
CA ILE A 67 10.89 1.36 -0.99
C ILE A 67 10.21 2.16 0.12
N GLY A 68 10.72 3.38 0.36
CA GLY A 68 10.18 4.34 1.32
C GLY A 68 10.47 4.04 2.79
N PRO A 69 11.70 3.63 3.20
CA PRO A 69 11.99 3.31 4.60
C PRO A 69 11.93 4.53 5.54
N PHE A 70 12.10 5.74 5.02
CA PHE A 70 12.29 6.99 5.78
C PHE A 70 13.31 6.83 6.93
N ASP A 71 12.86 6.74 8.19
CA ASP A 71 13.70 6.57 9.39
C ASP A 71 13.38 5.27 10.17
N LYS A 72 12.64 4.35 9.53
CA LYS A 72 12.20 3.08 10.10
C LYS A 72 12.35 1.94 9.08
N PRO A 73 13.58 1.60 8.66
CA PRO A 73 13.82 0.52 7.72
C PRO A 73 13.28 -0.81 8.27
N SER A 74 12.19 -1.29 7.67
CA SER A 74 11.43 -2.44 8.17
C SER A 74 12.12 -3.78 7.89
N ILE A 75 12.98 -3.84 6.87
CA ILE A 75 13.67 -5.08 6.48
C ILE A 75 15.05 -5.25 7.09
N GLU A 76 15.61 -4.23 7.73
CA GLU A 76 16.95 -4.28 8.34
C GLU A 76 17.12 -5.46 9.30
N ARG A 77 16.05 -5.82 10.01
CA ARG A 77 15.95 -6.99 10.89
C ARG A 77 16.22 -8.35 10.22
N PHE A 78 16.18 -8.45 8.90
CA PHE A 78 16.51 -9.67 8.17
C PHE A 78 18.00 -9.77 7.81
N ARG A 79 18.79 -8.71 8.05
CA ARG A 79 20.22 -8.68 7.72
C ARG A 79 20.98 -9.77 8.47
N LYS A 80 21.67 -10.61 7.71
CA LYS A 80 22.55 -11.71 8.16
C LYS A 80 23.49 -12.10 7.02
N PRO A 81 24.58 -12.87 7.27
CA PRO A 81 25.45 -13.34 6.20
C PRO A 81 24.66 -14.03 5.07
N GLY A 82 24.93 -13.63 3.82
CA GLY A 82 24.22 -14.12 2.64
C GLY A 82 22.88 -13.44 2.36
N VAL A 83 22.51 -12.37 3.08
CA VAL A 83 21.34 -11.54 2.78
C VAL A 83 21.76 -10.13 2.41
N GLU A 84 21.37 -9.71 1.20
CA GLU A 84 21.56 -8.39 0.61
C GLU A 84 20.28 -7.56 0.77
N ILE A 85 20.44 -6.36 1.34
CA ILE A 85 19.35 -5.41 1.59
C ILE A 85 19.79 -4.06 1.05
N GLU A 86 18.99 -3.53 0.14
CA GLU A 86 19.11 -2.20 -0.46
C GLU A 86 17.83 -1.39 -0.16
N TYR A 87 17.94 -0.06 -0.25
CA TYR A 87 16.87 0.88 0.05
C TYR A 87 16.66 1.87 -1.10
N ALA A 88 15.39 2.12 -1.43
CA ALA A 88 14.99 3.16 -2.36
C ALA A 88 14.03 4.14 -1.69
N ASP A 89 14.16 5.43 -1.97
CA ASP A 89 13.22 6.46 -1.51
C ASP A 89 13.12 7.55 -2.57
N TYR A 90 12.04 8.33 -2.57
CA TYR A 90 11.93 9.49 -3.45
C TYR A 90 13.04 10.51 -3.17
N PHE A 91 13.50 10.60 -1.92
CA PHE A 91 14.55 11.51 -1.48
C PHE A 91 15.87 10.79 -1.25
N THR A 92 16.97 11.54 -1.33
CA THR A 92 18.31 11.07 -0.93
C THR A 92 18.42 10.88 0.58
N THR A 93 19.45 10.15 1.02
CA THR A 93 19.78 9.99 2.45
C THR A 93 19.85 11.33 3.19
N ASP A 94 20.51 12.33 2.60
CA ASP A 94 20.73 13.62 3.24
C ASP A 94 19.44 14.44 3.31
N GLU A 95 18.63 14.45 2.24
CA GLU A 95 17.32 15.09 2.25
C GLU A 95 16.39 14.47 3.29
N LEU A 96 16.37 13.14 3.43
CA LEU A 96 15.60 12.44 4.46
C LEU A 96 16.08 12.81 5.87
N ARG A 97 17.39 12.89 6.11
CA ARG A 97 17.96 13.34 7.39
C ARG A 97 17.56 14.78 7.71
N THR A 98 17.63 15.68 6.74
CA THR A 98 17.15 17.07 6.91
C THR A 98 15.66 17.10 7.23
N ARG A 99 14.83 16.32 6.53
CA ARG A 99 13.39 16.25 6.83
C ARG A 99 13.11 15.69 8.22
N ALA A 100 13.85 14.65 8.62
CA ALA A 100 13.71 14.02 9.93
C ALA A 100 14.11 14.96 11.07
N SER A 101 15.15 15.80 10.90
CA SER A 101 15.57 16.75 11.94
C SER A 101 14.54 17.86 12.24
N HIS A 102 13.63 18.12 11.30
CA HIS A 102 12.56 19.11 11.46
C HIS A 102 11.22 18.50 11.92
N ALA A 103 11.13 17.18 12.08
CA ALA A 103 9.89 16.49 12.43
C ALA A 103 9.94 15.92 13.86
N LEU A 104 9.01 16.35 14.71
CA LEU A 104 8.97 16.01 16.15
C LEU A 104 9.00 14.50 16.48
N ASN A 105 8.53 13.65 15.56
CA ASN A 105 8.40 12.21 15.76
C ASN A 105 9.32 11.38 14.84
N ARG A 106 10.42 11.97 14.39
CA ARG A 106 11.39 11.34 13.51
C ARG A 106 12.79 11.39 14.11
N ASN A 107 13.63 10.45 13.69
CA ASN A 107 15.02 10.38 14.12
C ASN A 107 15.96 10.37 12.90
N PRO A 108 16.71 11.47 12.65
CA PRO A 108 17.64 11.54 11.50
C PRO A 108 18.74 10.48 11.55
N ASP A 109 19.15 10.01 12.74
CA ASP A 109 20.20 8.99 12.90
C ASP A 109 19.72 7.59 12.48
N LYS A 110 18.41 7.39 12.36
CA LYS A 110 17.80 6.11 11.93
C LYS A 110 17.49 6.05 10.44
N VAL A 111 17.75 7.13 9.69
CA VAL A 111 17.64 7.13 8.23
C VAL A 111 18.71 6.18 7.66
N PRO A 112 18.32 5.12 6.94
CA PRO A 112 19.28 4.21 6.33
C PRO A 112 20.00 4.91 5.17
N HIS A 113 21.09 4.31 4.70
CA HIS A 113 21.63 4.70 3.41
C HIS A 113 20.61 4.37 2.31
N ILE A 114 20.27 5.36 1.49
CA ILE A 114 19.39 5.19 0.32
C ILE A 114 20.26 4.91 -0.90
N ASP A 115 20.21 3.68 -1.40
CA ASP A 115 20.93 3.22 -2.58
C ASP A 115 20.35 3.84 -3.87
N TYR A 116 19.02 4.07 -3.90
CA TYR A 116 18.32 4.58 -5.09
C TYR A 116 17.39 5.76 -4.77
N CYS A 117 17.69 6.94 -5.33
CA CYS A 117 16.85 8.14 -5.20
C CYS A 117 15.81 8.20 -6.33
N LEU A 118 14.58 7.77 -6.06
CA LEU A 118 13.51 7.59 -7.05
C LEU A 118 13.05 8.88 -7.72
N ALA A 119 13.37 10.07 -7.18
CA ALA A 119 13.22 11.34 -7.92
C ALA A 119 14.01 11.35 -9.24
N ASN A 120 15.11 10.57 -9.32
CA ASN A 120 15.91 10.39 -10.53
C ASN A 120 15.39 9.25 -11.43
N GLY A 121 14.26 8.63 -11.08
CA GLY A 121 13.58 7.59 -11.85
C GLY A 121 14.00 6.17 -11.49
N PHE A 122 13.09 5.21 -11.70
CA PHE A 122 13.29 3.79 -11.38
C PHE A 122 14.38 3.10 -12.22
N SER A 123 14.76 3.67 -13.37
CA SER A 123 15.75 3.07 -14.29
C SER A 123 17.15 2.92 -13.71
N GLN A 124 17.45 3.58 -12.58
CA GLN A 124 18.71 3.39 -11.85
C GLN A 124 18.81 2.01 -11.19
N ILE A 125 17.66 1.36 -10.93
CA ILE A 125 17.61 0.04 -10.30
C ILE A 125 17.88 -1.00 -11.39
N THR A 126 19.14 -1.43 -11.50
CA THR A 126 19.58 -2.44 -12.47
C THR A 126 19.58 -3.86 -11.88
N SER A 127 19.66 -3.95 -10.56
CA SER A 127 19.55 -5.18 -9.78
C SER A 127 18.16 -5.84 -9.91
N LYS A 128 18.12 -7.16 -9.72
CA LYS A 128 16.88 -7.93 -9.58
C LYS A 128 16.74 -8.41 -8.14
N TYR A 129 15.52 -8.40 -7.61
CA TYR A 129 15.25 -8.76 -6.23
C TYR A 129 14.30 -9.95 -6.15
N GLU A 130 14.55 -10.83 -5.18
CA GLU A 130 13.63 -11.89 -4.79
C GLU A 130 12.38 -11.31 -4.12
N ALA A 131 12.54 -10.22 -3.37
CA ALA A 131 11.41 -9.48 -2.83
C ALA A 131 11.65 -7.97 -2.80
N ILE A 132 10.63 -7.22 -3.21
CA ILE A 132 10.56 -5.78 -2.98
C ILE A 132 9.46 -5.55 -1.95
N ILE A 133 9.68 -4.64 -1.00
CA ILE A 133 8.67 -4.24 -0.03
C ILE A 133 8.46 -2.73 0.05
N SER A 134 7.25 -2.31 0.36
CA SER A 134 6.96 -0.93 0.75
C SER A 134 5.82 -0.86 1.75
N HIS A 135 5.83 0.14 2.62
CA HIS A 135 4.76 0.38 3.58
C HIS A 135 4.16 1.76 3.34
N HIS A 136 2.85 1.83 3.10
CA HIS A 136 2.14 3.09 2.92
C HIS A 136 2.67 3.96 1.76
N CYS A 137 3.16 3.31 0.69
CA CYS A 137 3.65 4.01 -0.50
C CYS A 137 2.64 4.00 -1.65
N VAL A 138 1.88 2.92 -1.78
CA VAL A 138 1.02 2.64 -2.95
C VAL A 138 -0.11 3.67 -3.05
N GLU A 139 -0.71 4.04 -1.92
CA GLU A 139 -1.74 5.07 -1.84
C GLU A 139 -1.25 6.47 -2.22
N HIS A 140 0.07 6.72 -2.20
CA HIS A 140 0.68 8.01 -2.54
C HIS A 140 1.11 8.12 -4.02
N GLN A 141 1.02 7.04 -4.81
CA GLN A 141 1.52 7.03 -6.20
C GLN A 141 0.59 7.78 -7.16
N PRO A 142 0.99 8.88 -7.81
CA PRO A 142 0.10 9.59 -8.73
C PRO A 142 -0.30 8.79 -9.98
N ASP A 143 0.62 7.94 -10.45
CA ASP A 143 0.41 6.95 -11.51
C ASP A 143 0.72 5.56 -10.95
N LEU A 144 -0.34 4.86 -10.54
CA LEU A 144 -0.23 3.58 -9.87
C LEU A 144 0.18 2.44 -10.81
N ILE A 145 -0.24 2.49 -12.10
CA ILE A 145 0.16 1.48 -13.09
C ILE A 145 1.66 1.61 -13.37
N ALA A 146 2.16 2.83 -13.59
CA ALA A 146 3.59 3.05 -13.79
C ALA A 146 4.41 2.58 -12.58
N HIS A 147 3.95 2.86 -11.35
CA HIS A 147 4.59 2.32 -10.14
C HIS A 147 4.68 0.80 -10.15
N PHE A 148 3.57 0.10 -10.39
CA PHE A 148 3.59 -1.36 -10.42
C PHE A 148 4.47 -1.91 -11.53
N ILE A 149 4.43 -1.35 -12.74
CA ILE A 149 5.32 -1.76 -13.86
C ILE A 149 6.78 -1.59 -13.45
N ASN A 150 7.13 -0.45 -12.86
CA ASN A 150 8.50 -0.16 -12.44
C ASN A 150 8.99 -1.17 -11.39
N VAL A 151 8.20 -1.41 -10.35
CA VAL A 151 8.54 -2.38 -9.30
C VAL A 151 8.64 -3.80 -9.87
N LEU A 152 7.68 -4.23 -10.69
CA LEU A 152 7.70 -5.55 -11.34
C LEU A 152 8.92 -5.73 -12.24
N SER A 153 9.41 -4.65 -12.87
CA SER A 153 10.60 -4.69 -13.71
C SER A 153 11.89 -4.86 -12.89
N ALA A 154 11.91 -4.51 -11.61
CA ALA A 154 13.03 -4.75 -10.70
C ALA A 154 12.96 -6.13 -10.00
N LEU A 155 11.90 -6.91 -10.21
CA LEU A 155 11.81 -8.26 -9.65
C LEU A 155 12.51 -9.31 -10.53
N GLU A 156 13.08 -10.31 -9.86
CA GLU A 156 13.38 -11.61 -10.48
C GLU A 156 12.09 -12.25 -11.04
N ASP A 157 12.23 -13.31 -11.83
CA ASP A 157 11.05 -13.99 -12.40
C ASP A 157 10.25 -14.74 -11.34
N SER A 158 10.90 -15.30 -10.33
CA SER A 158 10.26 -15.90 -9.16
C SER A 158 10.02 -14.91 -8.00
N GLY A 159 10.36 -13.63 -8.18
CA GLY A 159 10.26 -12.63 -7.13
C GLY A 159 8.84 -12.08 -6.94
N HIS A 160 8.62 -11.39 -5.83
CA HIS A 160 7.34 -10.76 -5.52
C HIS A 160 7.47 -9.37 -4.92
N TYR A 161 6.47 -8.53 -5.18
CA TYR A 161 6.29 -7.25 -4.50
C TYR A 161 5.29 -7.44 -3.35
N ALA A 162 5.78 -7.29 -2.13
CA ALA A 162 4.96 -7.27 -0.92
C ALA A 162 4.73 -5.81 -0.49
N PHE A 163 3.52 -5.40 -0.16
CA PHE A 163 3.32 -4.06 0.39
C PHE A 163 2.17 -4.01 1.38
N THR A 164 2.19 -3.02 2.27
CA THR A 164 1.02 -2.69 3.07
C THR A 164 0.41 -1.35 2.67
N ALA A 165 -0.90 -1.27 2.76
CA ALA A 165 -1.69 -0.08 2.46
C ALA A 165 -2.76 0.12 3.55
N PRO A 166 -3.17 1.37 3.81
CA PRO A 166 -4.17 1.67 4.82
C PRO A 166 -5.50 1.11 4.36
N HIS A 167 -6.23 0.48 5.29
CA HIS A 167 -7.60 0.10 5.02
C HIS A 167 -8.46 1.35 5.18
N LYS A 168 -9.05 1.87 4.10
CA LYS A 168 -9.72 3.17 4.11
C LYS A 168 -10.80 3.31 5.19
N LEU A 169 -11.57 2.24 5.45
CA LEU A 169 -12.60 2.21 6.51
C LEU A 169 -12.03 2.35 7.95
N TYR A 170 -10.74 2.13 8.16
CA TYR A 170 -10.10 2.19 9.47
C TYR A 170 -9.08 3.32 9.60
N CYS A 171 -8.98 4.20 8.61
CA CYS A 171 -8.10 5.36 8.64
C CYS A 171 -8.87 6.67 8.39
N PHE A 172 -8.15 7.77 8.27
CA PHE A 172 -8.75 9.08 8.06
C PHE A 172 -9.49 9.23 6.72
N ASP A 173 -9.34 8.30 5.79
CA ASP A 173 -10.06 8.27 4.51
C ASP A 173 -11.44 7.61 4.59
N HIS A 174 -11.92 7.29 5.78
CA HIS A 174 -13.15 6.54 6.03
C HIS A 174 -14.33 6.94 5.13
N PHE A 175 -14.57 8.24 4.97
CA PHE A 175 -15.69 8.76 4.18
C PHE A 175 -15.41 8.94 2.68
N ILE A 176 -14.14 8.93 2.25
CA ILE A 176 -13.77 9.09 0.83
C ILE A 176 -14.15 7.79 0.10
N PRO A 177 -14.82 7.83 -1.06
CA PRO A 177 -15.16 6.63 -1.83
C PRO A 177 -13.93 5.76 -2.15
N GLU A 178 -14.14 4.45 -2.32
CA GLU A 178 -13.07 3.58 -2.83
C GLU A 178 -12.66 4.02 -4.24
N SER A 179 -11.36 3.96 -4.52
CA SER A 179 -10.86 4.21 -5.88
C SER A 179 -11.28 3.09 -6.83
N THR A 180 -11.43 3.44 -8.10
CA THR A 180 -11.80 2.51 -9.17
C THR A 180 -10.63 2.23 -10.11
N TYR A 181 -10.64 1.08 -10.80
CA TYR A 181 -9.63 0.79 -11.80
C TYR A 181 -9.67 1.77 -12.98
N LEU A 182 -10.83 2.37 -13.27
CA LEU A 182 -10.96 3.41 -14.30
C LEU A 182 -10.21 4.68 -13.92
N GLU A 183 -10.32 5.13 -12.66
CA GLU A 183 -9.55 6.29 -12.18
C GLU A 183 -8.04 6.05 -12.24
N VAL A 184 -7.62 4.82 -11.96
CA VAL A 184 -6.21 4.39 -12.09
C VAL A 184 -5.75 4.40 -13.55
N ILE A 185 -6.57 3.88 -14.49
CA ILE A 185 -6.28 3.93 -15.93
C ILE A 185 -6.16 5.38 -16.42
N VAL A 186 -7.10 6.25 -16.04
CA VAL A 186 -7.08 7.67 -16.43
C VAL A 186 -5.79 8.34 -15.94
N ALA A 187 -5.41 8.12 -14.69
CA ALA A 187 -4.16 8.68 -14.15
C ALA A 187 -2.91 8.23 -14.91
N HIS A 188 -2.90 6.97 -15.35
CA HIS A 188 -1.81 6.42 -16.14
C HIS A 188 -1.75 7.00 -17.56
N LEU A 189 -2.90 7.10 -18.24
CA LEU A 189 -2.98 7.71 -19.57
C LEU A 189 -2.59 9.19 -19.55
N GLU A 190 -2.91 9.90 -18.47
CA GLU A 190 -2.49 11.27 -18.22
C GLU A 190 -1.02 11.38 -17.78
N ARG A 191 -0.33 10.26 -17.51
CA ARG A 191 1.05 10.19 -17.00
C ARG A 191 1.28 11.09 -15.80
N ARG A 192 0.37 11.01 -14.82
CA ARG A 192 0.43 11.88 -13.64
C ARG A 192 1.75 11.71 -12.90
N SER A 193 2.45 12.82 -12.71
CA SER A 193 3.71 12.89 -11.93
C SER A 193 3.53 13.50 -10.53
N ARG A 194 2.32 13.97 -10.21
CA ARG A 194 1.96 14.53 -8.91
C ARG A 194 0.49 14.28 -8.57
N PRO A 195 0.12 14.26 -7.27
CA PRO A 195 -1.27 14.08 -6.86
C PRO A 195 -2.20 15.09 -7.51
N SER A 196 -3.42 14.65 -7.82
CA SER A 196 -4.42 15.51 -8.47
C SER A 196 -4.98 16.55 -7.50
N LEU A 197 -5.58 17.63 -8.02
CA LEU A 197 -6.32 18.58 -7.19
C LEU A 197 -7.40 17.86 -6.37
N ARG A 198 -8.09 16.87 -6.96
CA ARG A 198 -9.09 16.07 -6.26
C ARG A 198 -8.49 15.38 -5.03
N SER A 199 -7.35 14.71 -5.19
CA SER A 199 -6.65 14.02 -4.09
C SER A 199 -6.27 14.98 -2.95
N VAL A 200 -5.81 16.19 -3.29
CA VAL A 200 -5.49 17.24 -2.30
C VAL A 200 -6.76 17.70 -1.58
N LEU A 201 -7.84 17.98 -2.31
CA LEU A 201 -9.12 18.39 -1.70
C LEU A 201 -9.70 17.31 -0.78
N GLU A 202 -9.74 16.06 -1.25
CA GLU A 202 -10.22 14.91 -0.48
C GLU A 202 -9.44 14.77 0.83
N THR A 203 -8.10 14.77 0.76
CA THR A 203 -7.25 14.61 1.94
C THR A 203 -7.34 15.79 2.91
N ARG A 204 -7.36 17.03 2.40
CA ARG A 204 -7.36 18.22 3.26
C ARG A 204 -8.71 18.52 3.88
N CYS A 205 -9.80 18.25 3.16
CA CYS A 205 -11.14 18.70 3.56
C CYS A 205 -12.11 17.58 3.92
N PHE A 206 -11.90 16.36 3.42
CA PHE A 206 -12.84 15.25 3.57
C PHE A 206 -12.31 14.11 4.46
N SER A 207 -11.00 14.06 4.74
CA SER A 207 -10.45 13.12 5.73
C SER A 207 -10.83 13.49 7.18
N ARG A 208 -10.94 12.49 8.05
CA ARG A 208 -11.34 12.65 9.47
C ARG A 208 -10.52 11.73 10.39
N HIS A 209 -9.70 12.29 11.27
CA HIS A 209 -8.93 11.50 12.24
C HIS A 209 -9.81 10.77 13.27
N GLN A 210 -10.93 11.38 13.68
CA GLN A 210 -11.92 10.80 14.59
C GLN A 210 -13.20 10.46 13.81
N TYR A 211 -13.10 9.58 12.83
CA TYR A 211 -14.19 9.29 11.90
C TYR A 211 -15.37 8.56 12.55
N GLN A 212 -15.18 7.87 13.69
CA GLN A 212 -16.23 7.10 14.35
C GLN A 212 -17.39 7.98 14.86
N GLU A 213 -17.10 9.23 15.23
CA GLU A 213 -18.07 10.19 15.76
C GLU A 213 -18.35 11.35 14.79
N ALA A 214 -17.65 11.37 13.65
CA ALA A 214 -17.75 12.46 12.70
C ALA A 214 -18.94 12.30 11.74
N LEU A 215 -19.57 13.42 11.38
CA LEU A 215 -20.52 13.47 10.26
C LEU A 215 -19.78 13.29 8.93
N ASN A 216 -20.38 12.52 8.03
CA ASN A 216 -19.84 12.32 6.68
C ASN A 216 -19.77 13.66 5.92
N PRO A 217 -18.58 14.17 5.58
CA PRO A 217 -18.43 15.47 4.92
C PRO A 217 -18.95 15.51 3.48
N PHE A 218 -19.02 14.37 2.79
CA PHE A 218 -19.63 14.27 1.47
C PHE A 218 -21.16 14.44 1.49
N ARG A 219 -21.78 14.26 2.66
CA ARG A 219 -23.23 14.40 2.85
C ARG A 219 -23.62 15.66 3.62
N ASN A 220 -22.67 16.28 4.31
CA ASN A 220 -22.91 17.40 5.22
C ASN A 220 -21.91 18.52 4.94
N ALA A 221 -22.16 19.31 3.90
CA ALA A 221 -21.37 20.48 3.60
C ALA A 221 -21.59 21.58 4.65
N THR A 222 -20.52 22.26 5.03
CA THR A 222 -20.56 23.40 5.96
C THR A 222 -19.92 24.63 5.30
N THR A 223 -20.28 25.83 5.75
CA THR A 223 -19.63 27.06 5.26
C THR A 223 -18.13 27.08 5.56
N ALA A 224 -17.68 26.42 6.63
CA ALA A 224 -16.27 26.23 6.93
C ALA A 224 -15.52 25.41 5.86
N MET A 225 -16.21 24.48 5.19
CA MET A 225 -15.63 23.66 4.12
C MET A 225 -15.19 24.50 2.92
N ARG A 226 -15.89 25.61 2.62
CA ARG A 226 -15.48 26.52 1.55
C ARG A 226 -14.07 27.07 1.78
N ARG A 227 -13.78 27.53 3.00
CA ARG A 227 -12.45 28.04 3.36
C ARG A 227 -11.37 26.96 3.28
N CYS A 228 -11.70 25.73 3.67
CA CYS A 228 -10.78 24.60 3.52
C CYS A 228 -10.45 24.34 2.05
N ILE A 229 -11.48 24.30 1.19
CA ILE A 229 -11.32 24.07 -0.25
C ILE A 229 -10.47 25.18 -0.87
N ASP A 230 -10.74 26.45 -0.56
CA ASP A 230 -9.94 27.57 -1.05
C ASP A 230 -8.46 27.46 -0.61
N ALA A 231 -8.20 27.10 0.64
CA ALA A 231 -6.84 26.90 1.14
C ALA A 231 -6.11 25.73 0.45
N ALA A 232 -6.81 24.61 0.23
CA ALA A 232 -6.28 23.43 -0.45
C ALA A 232 -6.01 23.68 -1.95
N MET A 233 -6.87 24.45 -2.62
CA MET A 233 -6.62 24.90 -3.99
C MET A 233 -5.37 25.79 -4.07
N ASN A 234 -5.21 26.72 -3.13
CA ASN A 234 -4.01 27.56 -3.05
C ASN A 234 -2.75 26.72 -2.78
N GLU A 235 -2.81 25.72 -1.90
CA GLU A 235 -1.70 24.78 -1.67
C GLU A 235 -1.31 24.04 -2.95
N TYR A 236 -2.31 23.49 -3.67
CA TYR A 236 -2.09 22.78 -4.93
C TYR A 236 -1.47 23.67 -6.02
N ALA A 237 -1.92 24.92 -6.12
CA ALA A 237 -1.40 25.86 -7.11
C ALA A 237 0.02 26.37 -6.78
N SER A 238 0.35 26.49 -5.49
CA SER A 238 1.63 27.08 -5.04
C SER A 238 2.76 26.06 -4.87
N LYS A 239 2.45 24.77 -4.74
CA LYS A 239 3.46 23.72 -4.54
C LYS A 239 3.63 22.85 -5.80
N PRO A 240 4.88 22.47 -6.16
CA PRO A 240 5.09 21.53 -7.25
C PRO A 240 4.52 20.15 -6.92
N TYR A 241 4.57 19.73 -5.66
CA TYR A 241 4.08 18.45 -5.16
C TYR A 241 3.45 18.63 -3.78
N VAL A 242 2.32 17.95 -3.53
CA VAL A 242 1.65 17.91 -2.23
C VAL A 242 1.48 16.45 -1.85
N ASP A 243 2.16 16.02 -0.80
CA ASP A 243 2.11 14.62 -0.37
C ASP A 243 0.77 14.29 0.31
N VAL A 244 -0.06 13.50 -0.37
CA VAL A 244 -1.42 13.10 0.01
C VAL A 244 -1.76 11.73 -0.55
N HIS A 245 -2.76 11.07 0.03
CA HIS A 245 -3.30 9.84 -0.54
C HIS A 245 -3.99 10.16 -1.88
N CYS A 246 -3.49 9.56 -2.95
CA CYS A 246 -4.11 9.55 -4.27
C CYS A 246 -5.22 8.50 -4.36
N TRP A 247 -5.16 7.45 -3.55
CA TRP A 247 -6.04 6.29 -3.65
C TRP A 247 -6.56 5.80 -2.30
N GLN A 248 -7.77 5.25 -2.31
CA GLN A 248 -8.45 4.71 -1.14
C GLN A 248 -8.85 3.27 -1.38
N PHE A 249 -8.29 2.37 -0.56
CA PHE A 249 -8.44 0.94 -0.74
C PHE A 249 -9.05 0.24 0.47
N THR A 250 -9.95 -0.69 0.19
CA THR A 250 -10.14 -1.91 0.99
C THR A 250 -9.36 -3.07 0.37
N PRO A 251 -9.08 -4.16 1.11
CA PRO A 251 -8.37 -5.32 0.57
C PRO A 251 -9.02 -5.87 -0.71
N ALA A 252 -10.36 -5.96 -0.70
CA ALA A 252 -11.14 -6.40 -1.86
C ALA A 252 -11.03 -5.44 -3.04
N SER A 253 -11.17 -4.12 -2.80
CA SER A 253 -11.09 -3.13 -3.88
C SER A 253 -9.72 -3.13 -4.58
N LEU A 254 -8.61 -3.18 -3.84
CA LEU A 254 -7.28 -3.22 -4.44
C LEU A 254 -7.08 -4.49 -5.26
N LYS A 255 -7.48 -5.65 -4.71
CA LYS A 255 -7.40 -6.92 -5.44
C LYS A 255 -8.17 -6.85 -6.75
N ASN A 256 -9.40 -6.33 -6.71
CA ASN A 256 -10.21 -6.14 -7.90
C ASN A 256 -9.55 -5.19 -8.90
N ILE A 257 -8.96 -4.08 -8.45
CA ILE A 257 -8.24 -3.14 -9.33
C ILE A 257 -7.11 -3.86 -10.06
N VAL A 258 -6.19 -4.52 -9.34
CA VAL A 258 -5.02 -5.16 -9.96
C VAL A 258 -5.44 -6.27 -10.93
N LEU A 259 -6.43 -7.10 -10.56
CA LEU A 259 -6.93 -8.15 -11.44
C LEU A 259 -7.58 -7.59 -12.70
N ASN A 260 -8.41 -6.55 -12.59
CA ASN A 260 -9.03 -5.93 -13.77
C ASN A 260 -7.98 -5.26 -14.67
N LEU A 261 -6.98 -4.58 -14.09
CA LEU A 261 -5.87 -4.01 -14.87
C LEU A 261 -5.08 -5.08 -15.62
N SER A 262 -4.90 -6.26 -15.01
CA SER A 262 -4.26 -7.42 -15.66
C SER A 262 -5.10 -7.98 -16.80
N ILE A 263 -6.42 -8.15 -16.59
CA ILE A 263 -7.37 -8.62 -17.61
C ILE A 263 -7.41 -7.67 -18.81
N LEU A 264 -7.38 -6.35 -18.55
CA LEU A 264 -7.44 -5.31 -19.57
C LEU A 264 -6.08 -5.03 -20.25
N GLY A 265 -4.99 -5.70 -19.83
CA GLY A 265 -3.67 -5.57 -20.44
C GLY A 265 -2.88 -4.31 -20.04
N TYR A 266 -3.29 -3.60 -19.00
CA TYR A 266 -2.51 -2.49 -18.41
C TYR A 266 -1.40 -2.99 -17.47
N LEU A 267 -1.56 -4.18 -16.91
CA LEU A 267 -0.55 -4.92 -16.15
C LEU A 267 -0.36 -6.30 -16.78
N PRO A 268 0.80 -6.96 -16.58
CA PRO A 268 0.94 -8.37 -16.92
C PRO A 268 -0.04 -9.23 -16.09
N GLN A 269 -0.19 -10.51 -16.44
CA GLN A 269 -0.92 -11.43 -15.57
C GLN A 269 -0.18 -11.58 -14.23
N LEU A 270 -0.90 -11.35 -13.14
CA LEU A 270 -0.34 -11.36 -11.79
C LEU A 270 -1.10 -12.31 -10.88
N ASN A 271 -0.34 -13.05 -10.08
CA ASN A 271 -0.84 -13.70 -8.88
C ASN A 271 -0.99 -12.63 -7.77
N VAL A 272 -2.23 -12.41 -7.30
CA VAL A 272 -2.56 -11.39 -6.30
C VAL A 272 -3.07 -12.05 -5.02
N ARG A 273 -2.41 -11.79 -3.89
CA ARG A 273 -2.85 -12.23 -2.56
C ARG A 273 -2.99 -11.04 -1.61
N VAL A 274 -4.12 -10.92 -0.92
CA VAL A 274 -4.36 -9.90 0.11
C VAL A 274 -4.62 -10.50 1.49
N PHE A 275 -4.15 -9.81 2.53
CA PHE A 275 -4.24 -10.25 3.92
C PHE A 275 -4.74 -9.09 4.78
N CYS A 276 -5.83 -9.31 5.54
CA CYS A 276 -6.33 -8.34 6.52
C CYS A 276 -5.41 -8.29 7.74
N LEU A 277 -4.88 -7.10 8.08
CA LEU A 277 -3.91 -6.90 9.17
C LEU A 277 -4.42 -5.93 10.24
N GLY A 278 -5.74 -5.79 10.38
CA GLY A 278 -6.38 -4.82 11.28
C GLY A 278 -6.73 -3.53 10.55
N ALA A 279 -6.15 -2.40 10.97
CA ALA A 279 -6.41 -1.08 10.36
C ALA A 279 -5.72 -0.87 8.99
N GLU A 280 -4.90 -1.82 8.57
CA GLU A 280 -4.24 -1.89 7.28
C GLU A 280 -4.40 -3.30 6.69
N PHE A 281 -3.88 -3.49 5.48
CA PHE A 281 -3.79 -4.80 4.87
C PHE A 281 -2.48 -4.97 4.11
N GLY A 282 -2.06 -6.22 3.94
CA GLY A 282 -0.90 -6.60 3.14
C GLY A 282 -1.34 -7.13 1.79
N CYS A 283 -0.56 -6.86 0.75
CA CYS A 283 -0.75 -7.35 -0.61
C CYS A 283 0.56 -7.96 -1.12
N ILE A 284 0.47 -9.07 -1.83
CA ILE A 284 1.60 -9.70 -2.52
C ILE A 284 1.23 -9.84 -3.99
N LEU A 285 2.08 -9.26 -4.86
CA LEU A 285 2.00 -9.36 -6.30
C LEU A 285 3.20 -10.17 -6.80
N SER A 286 2.94 -11.19 -7.62
CA SER A 286 3.99 -11.95 -8.31
C SER A 286 3.57 -12.21 -9.75
N LYS A 287 4.54 -12.37 -10.65
CA LYS A 287 4.26 -12.76 -12.04
C LYS A 287 3.52 -14.10 -12.06
N ALA A 288 2.54 -14.22 -12.95
CA ALA A 288 1.76 -15.45 -13.15
C ALA A 288 2.53 -16.53 -13.91
#